data_AF-A0A6I3CLL0-F1
#
_entry.id   AF-A0A6I3CLL0-F1
#
_cell.length_a   1.000
_cell.length_b   1.000
_cell.length_c   1.000
_cell.angle_alpha   90.00
_cell.angle_beta   90.00
_cell.angle_gamma   90.00
#
_symmetry.space_group_name_H-M   'P 1'
#
loop_
_entity.id
_entity.type
_entity.pdbx_description
1 polymer ?
#
loop_
_entity_poly.entity_id
_entity_poly.type
_entity_poly.pdbx_seq_one_letter_code
_entity_poly.pdbx_strand_id
1 'polypeptide(L)'
;MATELESAFAEAARLISDTSKLVRVVLSGRRRNLTVPVERIDIRPVLIKESLVLQVSENDGRVTTAKNIAPKDFDAHAFLEMGYANILVEHTAGAFSIRITKKGEAQVHEEKGAREQNLEHDRKKARLLAASDPFLIEVGISDASGNVKPSRSDKYLQVEEFLRLL
;
A
#
# COMPACT_ATOMS: atom_id res chain seq x y z
N MET A 1 25.02 -21.30 -12.27
CA MET A 1 24.09 -20.48 -13.07
C MET A 1 22.90 -20.19 -12.17
N ALA A 2 22.50 -18.93 -12.03
CA ALA A 2 21.34 -18.59 -11.20
C ALA A 2 20.07 -19.17 -11.83
N THR A 3 19.13 -19.61 -11.01
CA THR A 3 17.83 -20.07 -11.52
C THR A 3 17.00 -18.90 -12.07
N GLU A 4 16.01 -19.17 -12.92
CA GLU A 4 15.05 -18.16 -13.39
C GLU A 4 14.38 -17.43 -12.22
N LEU A 5 14.12 -18.15 -11.12
CA LEU A 5 13.53 -17.59 -9.92
C LEU A 5 14.49 -16.65 -9.16
N GLU A 6 15.74 -17.06 -8.98
CA GLU A 6 16.77 -16.22 -8.35
C GLU A 6 16.98 -14.93 -9.14
N SER A 7 17.00 -15.02 -10.47
CA SER A 7 17.14 -13.86 -11.35
C SER A 7 15.94 -12.92 -11.24
N ALA A 8 14.72 -13.47 -11.20
CA ALA A 8 13.51 -12.67 -10.97
C ALA A 8 13.50 -11.99 -9.59
N PHE A 9 14.00 -12.66 -8.54
CA PHE A 9 14.11 -12.07 -7.20
C PHE A 9 15.16 -10.99 -7.12
N ALA A 10 16.31 -11.18 -7.76
CA ALA A 10 17.34 -10.14 -7.84
C ALA A 10 16.81 -8.87 -8.52
N GLU A 11 16.05 -9.03 -9.61
CA GLU A 11 15.44 -7.89 -10.30
C GLU A 11 14.35 -7.22 -9.47
N ALA A 12 13.47 -7.99 -8.81
CA ALA A 12 12.49 -7.43 -7.88
C ALA A 12 13.17 -6.68 -6.72
N ALA A 13 14.21 -7.24 -6.11
CA ALA A 13 14.96 -6.59 -5.04
C ALA A 13 15.62 -5.29 -5.51
N ARG A 14 16.19 -5.27 -6.73
CA ARG A 14 16.73 -4.07 -7.37
C ARG A 14 15.66 -2.98 -7.50
N LEU A 15 14.48 -3.32 -8.02
CA LEU A 15 13.36 -2.37 -8.16
C LEU A 15 12.86 -1.85 -6.80
N ILE A 16 12.80 -2.70 -5.78
CA ILE A 16 12.38 -2.31 -4.42
C ILE A 16 13.40 -1.37 -3.77
N SER A 17 14.70 -1.57 -4.05
CA SER A 17 15.77 -0.73 -3.49
C SER A 17 15.72 0.72 -3.99
N ASP A 18 15.20 0.97 -5.19
CA ASP A 18 14.97 2.32 -5.72
C ASP A 18 13.67 2.92 -5.16
N THR A 19 13.70 3.22 -3.86
CA THR A 19 12.56 3.78 -3.12
C THR A 19 12.04 5.10 -3.68
N SER A 20 12.84 5.82 -4.48
CA SER A 20 12.43 7.06 -5.16
C SER A 20 11.40 6.82 -6.29
N LYS A 21 11.38 5.61 -6.85
CA LYS A 21 10.45 5.20 -7.91
C LYS A 21 9.45 4.17 -7.45
N LEU A 22 9.62 3.58 -6.27
CA LEU A 22 8.76 2.54 -5.76
C LEU A 22 7.34 3.08 -5.47
N VAL A 23 6.32 2.44 -5.98
CA VAL A 23 4.91 2.78 -5.67
C VAL A 23 4.39 1.85 -4.58
N ARG A 24 4.48 0.53 -4.79
CA ARG A 24 4.16 -0.48 -3.78
C ARG A 24 4.74 -1.84 -4.14
N VAL A 25 4.84 -2.70 -3.14
CA VAL A 25 5.09 -4.14 -3.29
C VAL A 25 3.92 -4.90 -2.70
N VAL A 26 3.49 -5.97 -3.35
CA VAL A 26 2.48 -6.89 -2.83
C VAL A 26 3.00 -8.30 -2.88
N LEU A 27 2.97 -8.98 -1.73
CA LEU A 27 3.31 -10.40 -1.59
C LEU A 27 2.04 -11.14 -1.17
N SER A 28 1.62 -12.12 -1.98
CA SER A 28 0.35 -12.81 -1.73
C SER A 28 0.30 -14.22 -2.29
N GLY A 29 -0.57 -15.03 -1.68
CA GLY A 29 -0.76 -16.42 -2.02
C GLY A 29 0.41 -17.29 -1.55
N ARG A 30 0.13 -18.46 -0.98
CA ARG A 30 1.16 -19.41 -0.56
C ARG A 30 1.58 -20.32 -1.71
N ARG A 31 2.87 -20.65 -1.80
CA ARG A 31 3.33 -21.77 -2.63
C ARG A 31 2.89 -23.10 -2.02
N ARG A 32 2.74 -24.12 -2.88
CA ARG A 32 2.40 -25.47 -2.43
C ARG A 32 3.51 -26.00 -1.51
N ASN A 33 3.13 -26.62 -0.39
CA ASN A 33 4.04 -27.17 0.63
C ASN A 33 4.93 -26.13 1.34
N LEU A 34 4.62 -24.84 1.22
CA LEU A 34 5.26 -23.78 1.99
C LEU A 34 4.24 -23.12 2.92
N THR A 35 4.73 -22.69 4.07
CA THR A 35 4.01 -21.89 5.04
C THR A 35 4.44 -20.44 4.90
N VAL A 36 3.47 -19.53 4.83
CA VAL A 36 3.71 -18.08 4.87
C VAL A 36 3.35 -17.56 6.26
N PRO A 37 4.02 -16.51 6.77
CA PRO A 37 3.74 -15.97 8.10
C PRO A 37 2.35 -15.32 8.19
N VAL A 38 1.93 -14.63 7.13
CA VAL A 38 0.62 -13.98 6.99
C VAL A 38 0.07 -14.15 5.58
N GLU A 39 -1.23 -13.92 5.38
CA GLU A 39 -1.88 -14.15 4.08
C GLU A 39 -1.40 -13.20 2.99
N ARG A 40 -1.13 -11.94 3.35
CA ARG A 40 -0.70 -10.89 2.44
C ARG A 40 0.20 -9.87 3.13
N ILE A 41 1.22 -9.42 2.42
CA ILE A 41 2.07 -8.29 2.82
C ILE A 41 1.99 -7.22 1.74
N ASP A 42 1.67 -5.99 2.15
CA ASP A 42 1.73 -4.79 1.31
C ASP A 42 2.84 -3.88 1.84
N ILE A 43 3.75 -3.44 0.97
CA ILE A 43 4.87 -2.56 1.33
C ILE A 43 4.76 -1.29 0.50
N ARG A 44 4.83 -0.12 1.14
CA ARG A 44 4.82 1.17 0.43
C ARG A 44 5.81 2.15 1.05
N PRO A 45 6.44 3.02 0.25
CA PRO A 45 7.19 4.15 0.79
C PRO A 45 6.23 5.20 1.33
N VAL A 46 6.52 5.74 2.51
CA VAL A 46 5.77 6.83 3.15
C VAL A 46 6.74 7.81 3.81
N LEU A 47 6.35 9.08 3.88
CA LEU A 47 7.05 10.10 4.65
C LEU A 47 6.46 10.18 6.05
N ILE A 48 7.30 9.96 7.07
CA ILE A 48 6.96 10.14 8.48
C ILE A 48 7.91 11.18 9.06
N LYS A 49 7.37 12.32 9.49
CA LYS A 49 8.17 13.46 9.99
C LYS A 49 9.33 13.79 9.03
N GLU A 50 9.01 13.90 7.74
CA GLU A 50 9.96 14.17 6.64
C GLU A 50 11.01 13.08 6.37
N SER A 51 10.98 11.96 7.10
CA SER A 51 11.84 10.82 6.83
C SER A 51 11.14 9.77 5.98
N LEU A 52 11.77 9.34 4.90
CA LEU A 52 11.28 8.26 4.05
C LEU A 52 11.46 6.92 4.75
N VAL A 53 10.37 6.17 4.90
CA VAL A 53 10.36 4.82 5.45
C VAL A 53 9.53 3.88 4.57
N LEU A 54 9.83 2.59 4.62
CA LEU A 54 9.00 1.55 4.04
C LEU A 54 8.02 1.05 5.10
N GLN A 55 6.75 1.36 4.90
CA GLN A 55 5.67 0.81 5.72
C GLN A 55 5.31 -0.58 5.19
N VAL A 56 5.47 -1.58 6.04
CA VAL A 56 5.11 -2.98 5.79
C VAL A 56 3.81 -3.27 6.54
N SER A 57 2.74 -3.53 5.80
CA SER A 57 1.42 -3.93 6.31
C SER A 57 1.24 -5.43 6.12
N GLU A 58 1.11 -6.15 7.23
CA GLU A 58 0.91 -7.59 7.28
C GLU A 58 -0.56 -7.88 7.59
N ASN A 59 -1.22 -8.66 6.74
CA ASN A 59 -2.63 -9.00 6.87
C ASN A 59 -2.80 -10.52 7.05
N ASP A 60 -3.36 -10.92 8.19
CA ASP A 60 -3.63 -12.33 8.55
C ASP A 60 -5.04 -12.81 8.17
N GLY A 61 -5.80 -11.98 7.44
CA GLY A 61 -7.20 -12.21 7.05
C GLY A 61 -8.22 -11.60 8.01
N ARG A 62 -7.81 -11.20 9.23
CA ARG A 62 -8.67 -10.59 10.26
C ARG A 62 -8.17 -9.23 10.71
N VAL A 63 -6.86 -9.13 10.92
CA VAL A 63 -6.18 -7.97 11.46
C VAL A 63 -5.06 -7.57 10.49
N THR A 64 -4.88 -6.27 10.35
CA THR A 64 -3.72 -5.71 9.64
C THR A 64 -2.83 -5.00 10.66
N THR A 65 -1.58 -5.42 10.74
CA THR A 65 -0.54 -4.74 11.54
C THR A 65 0.42 -4.03 10.60
N ALA A 66 0.96 -2.89 11.03
CA ALA A 66 1.91 -2.12 10.23
C ALA A 66 3.20 -1.86 11.02
N LYS A 67 4.34 -2.02 10.36
CA LYS A 67 5.67 -1.67 10.87
C LYS A 67 6.39 -0.79 9.86
N ASN A 68 7.20 0.15 10.35
CA ASN A 68 7.97 1.07 9.51
C ASN A 68 9.45 0.71 9.60
N ILE A 69 10.09 0.53 8.45
CA ILE A 69 11.50 0.14 8.33
C ILE A 69 12.21 1.22 7.52
N ALA A 70 13.40 1.65 7.97
CA ALA A 70 14.19 2.59 7.19
C ALA A 70 14.70 1.90 5.91
N PRO A 71 14.78 2.60 4.75
CA PRO A 71 15.20 1.97 3.49
C PRO A 71 16.56 1.26 3.56
N LYS A 72 17.50 1.82 4.35
CA LYS A 72 18.84 1.24 4.58
C LYS A 72 18.82 -0.10 5.34
N ASP A 73 17.78 -0.34 6.14
CA ASP A 73 17.64 -1.51 7.00
C ASP A 73 16.65 -2.53 6.39
N PHE A 74 16.13 -2.24 5.19
CA PHE A 74 15.13 -3.06 4.52
C PHE A 74 15.79 -4.14 3.64
N ASP A 75 15.65 -5.39 4.05
CA ASP A 75 16.10 -6.55 3.27
C ASP A 75 14.98 -7.09 2.39
N ALA A 76 14.96 -6.70 1.12
CA ALA A 76 13.97 -7.16 0.15
C ALA A 76 14.00 -8.68 -0.07
N HIS A 77 15.19 -9.30 -0.05
CA HIS A 77 15.32 -10.74 -0.29
C HIS A 77 14.64 -11.56 0.82
N ALA A 78 14.81 -11.15 2.08
CA ALA A 78 14.14 -11.78 3.21
C ALA A 78 12.62 -11.85 3.03
N PHE A 79 11.99 -10.85 2.40
CA PHE A 79 10.55 -10.85 2.11
C PHE A 79 10.17 -11.69 0.87
N LEU A 80 10.94 -11.59 -0.21
CA LEU A 80 10.69 -12.33 -1.46
C LEU A 80 10.79 -13.86 -1.26
N GLU A 81 11.61 -14.28 -0.30
CA GLU A 81 11.88 -15.68 0.02
C GLU A 81 10.91 -16.30 1.05
N MET A 82 9.96 -15.53 1.62
CA MET A 82 8.99 -16.00 2.62
C MET A 82 7.96 -17.03 2.09
N GLY A 83 8.08 -17.50 0.86
CA GLY A 83 7.23 -18.54 0.28
C GLY A 83 5.95 -18.05 -0.39
N TYR A 84 5.84 -16.75 -0.68
CA TYR A 84 4.73 -16.18 -1.46
C TYR A 84 4.80 -16.62 -2.92
N ALA A 85 3.65 -16.91 -3.53
CA ALA A 85 3.52 -17.38 -4.90
C ALA A 85 3.31 -16.23 -5.91
N ASN A 86 2.80 -15.09 -5.46
CA ASN A 86 2.62 -13.91 -6.29
C ASN A 86 3.34 -12.73 -5.64
N ILE A 87 4.15 -12.06 -6.45
CA ILE A 87 4.93 -10.88 -6.09
C ILE A 87 4.63 -9.82 -7.14
N LEU A 88 4.27 -8.63 -6.70
CA LEU A 88 4.06 -7.47 -7.56
C LEU A 88 4.93 -6.34 -7.03
N VAL A 89 5.74 -5.73 -7.90
CA VAL A 89 6.51 -4.52 -7.61
C VAL A 89 6.07 -3.45 -8.59
N GLU A 90 5.28 -2.49 -8.11
CA GLU A 90 4.89 -1.32 -8.89
C GLU A 90 5.90 -0.19 -8.68
N HIS A 91 6.28 0.45 -9.77
CA HIS A 91 7.16 1.61 -9.79
C HIS A 91 6.58 2.69 -10.72
N THR A 92 7.12 3.90 -10.67
CA THR A 92 6.55 5.07 -11.38
C THR A 92 6.48 4.93 -12.90
N ALA A 93 7.27 4.03 -13.49
CA ALA A 93 7.29 3.75 -14.93
C ALA A 93 6.56 2.45 -15.34
N GLY A 94 6.07 1.65 -14.40
CA GLY A 94 5.62 0.31 -14.72
C GLY A 94 5.35 -0.60 -13.52
N ALA A 95 5.20 -1.89 -13.81
CA ALA A 95 5.04 -2.93 -12.82
C ALA A 95 5.78 -4.19 -13.24
N PHE A 96 6.36 -4.85 -12.25
CA PHE A 96 7.06 -6.11 -12.39
C PHE A 96 6.36 -7.17 -11.55
N SER A 97 5.78 -8.17 -12.20
CA SER A 97 5.01 -9.23 -11.56
C SER A 97 5.72 -10.56 -11.69
N ILE A 98 5.83 -11.30 -10.59
CA ILE A 98 6.34 -12.67 -10.57
C ILE A 98 5.22 -13.57 -10.05
N ARG A 99 4.86 -14.58 -10.85
CA ARG A 99 4.03 -15.70 -10.41
C ARG A 99 4.87 -16.97 -10.39
N ILE A 100 4.88 -17.67 -9.26
CA ILE A 100 5.72 -18.85 -9.07
C ILE A 100 4.85 -20.09 -9.24
N THR A 101 5.25 -20.95 -10.18
CA THR A 101 4.48 -22.15 -10.51
C THR A 101 4.61 -23.23 -9.44
N LYS A 102 3.79 -24.29 -9.53
CA LYS A 102 3.90 -25.46 -8.64
C LYS A 102 5.26 -26.17 -8.73
N LYS A 103 6.01 -25.96 -9.82
CA LYS A 103 7.36 -26.52 -10.02
C LYS A 103 8.48 -25.61 -9.48
N GLY A 104 8.14 -24.42 -8.97
CA GLY A 104 9.12 -23.44 -8.49
C GLY A 104 9.67 -22.50 -9.57
N GLU A 105 9.16 -22.56 -10.79
CA GLU A 105 9.58 -21.69 -11.89
C GLU A 105 8.91 -20.31 -11.77
N ALA A 106 9.64 -19.24 -12.11
CA ALA A 106 9.12 -17.88 -12.16
C ALA A 106 8.47 -17.58 -13.51
N GLN A 107 7.22 -17.14 -13.50
CA GLN A 107 6.55 -16.50 -14.63
C GLN A 107 6.59 -14.99 -14.40
N VAL A 108 7.40 -14.30 -15.18
CA VAL A 108 7.60 -12.85 -15.06
C VAL A 108 6.74 -12.12 -16.08
N HIS A 109 6.08 -11.05 -15.64
CA HIS A 109 5.36 -10.12 -16.51
C HIS A 109 5.76 -8.69 -16.16
N GLU A 110 6.15 -7.93 -17.19
CA GLU A 110 6.49 -6.53 -17.06
C GLU A 110 5.48 -5.69 -17.84
N GLU A 111 4.95 -4.68 -17.16
CA GLU A 111 4.01 -3.72 -17.72
C GLU A 111 4.64 -2.33 -17.68
N LYS A 112 4.54 -1.59 -18.78
CA LYS A 112 4.96 -0.18 -18.85
C LYS A 112 3.74 0.73 -18.71
N GLY A 113 3.88 1.78 -17.92
CA GLY A 113 2.82 2.75 -17.71
C GLY A 113 3.13 3.66 -16.55
N ALA A 114 2.83 4.95 -16.70
CA ALA A 114 3.04 5.92 -15.64
C ALA A 114 2.17 5.58 -14.43
N ARG A 115 2.78 5.57 -13.25
CA ARG A 115 2.11 5.39 -11.95
C ARG A 115 2.55 6.48 -11.00
N GLU A 116 1.62 6.92 -10.15
CA GLU A 116 1.89 7.94 -9.15
C GLU A 116 2.41 7.31 -7.85
N GLN A 117 3.52 7.84 -7.33
CA GLN A 117 4.01 7.49 -6.00
C GLN A 117 3.32 8.38 -4.96
N ASN A 118 2.53 7.77 -4.08
CA ASN A 118 1.92 8.46 -2.95
C ASN A 118 2.70 8.19 -1.66
N LEU A 119 3.36 9.22 -1.13
CA LEU A 119 4.15 9.17 0.10
C LEU A 119 3.36 9.58 1.37
N GLU A 120 2.05 9.83 1.26
CA GLU A 120 1.21 10.17 2.42
C GLU A 120 1.09 8.98 3.38
N HIS A 121 1.51 9.20 4.63
CA HIS A 121 1.36 8.22 5.71
C HIS A 121 -0.13 8.03 6.06
N ASP A 122 -0.84 9.14 6.25
CA ASP A 122 -2.23 9.13 6.70
C ASP A 122 -3.19 9.09 5.52
N ARG A 123 -4.13 8.14 5.56
CA ARG A 123 -5.25 8.15 4.64
C ARG A 123 -6.16 9.33 4.99
N LYS A 124 -6.05 10.42 4.23
CA LYS A 124 -7.05 11.49 4.27
C LYS A 124 -8.39 10.90 3.83
N LYS A 125 -9.41 11.01 4.68
CA LYS A 125 -10.78 10.66 4.28
C LYS A 125 -11.18 11.65 3.19
N ALA A 126 -11.36 11.17 1.97
CA ALA A 126 -11.85 11.99 0.86
C ALA A 126 -13.33 12.30 1.12
N ARG A 127 -13.58 13.43 1.78
CA ARG A 127 -14.93 13.91 2.10
C ARG A 127 -15.46 14.73 0.93
N LEU A 128 -16.73 14.56 0.58
CA LEU A 128 -17.37 15.34 -0.50
C LEU A 128 -17.51 16.83 -0.15
N LEU A 129 -17.71 17.14 1.13
CA LEU A 129 -17.69 18.50 1.65
C LEU A 129 -16.57 18.60 2.69
N ALA A 130 -15.73 19.63 2.56
CA ALA A 130 -14.76 19.98 3.60
C ALA A 130 -15.50 20.39 4.89
N ALA A 131 -14.91 20.12 6.06
CA ALA A 131 -15.52 20.54 7.33
C ALA A 131 -15.79 22.06 7.39
N SER A 132 -14.99 22.87 6.69
CA SER A 132 -15.13 24.31 6.57
C SER A 132 -16.11 24.77 5.49
N ASP A 133 -16.85 23.87 4.85
CA ASP A 133 -17.81 24.22 3.81
C ASP A 133 -18.88 25.16 4.38
N PRO A 134 -19.20 26.30 3.69
CA PRO A 134 -20.20 27.25 4.17
C PRO A 134 -21.55 26.61 4.48
N PHE A 135 -21.98 25.59 3.71
CA PHE A 135 -23.22 24.88 3.97
C PHE A 135 -23.20 24.20 5.34
N LEU A 136 -22.10 23.52 5.69
CA LEU A 136 -21.99 22.80 6.96
C LEU A 136 -21.94 23.76 8.16
N ILE A 137 -21.38 24.95 7.99
CA ILE A 137 -21.39 26.00 9.01
C ILE A 137 -22.82 26.54 9.20
N GLU A 138 -23.50 26.87 8.11
CA GLU A 138 -24.85 27.45 8.12
C GLU A 138 -25.89 26.50 8.74
N VAL A 139 -25.82 25.20 8.40
CA VAL A 139 -26.70 24.18 8.98
C VAL A 139 -26.26 23.72 10.38
N GLY A 140 -25.20 24.33 10.92
CA GLY A 140 -24.72 24.15 12.28
C GLY A 140 -24.03 22.83 12.57
N ILE A 141 -23.63 22.07 11.54
CA ILE A 141 -22.82 20.85 11.64
C ILE A 141 -21.38 21.20 12.01
N SER A 142 -20.84 22.24 11.37
CA SER A 142 -19.53 22.81 11.68
C SER A 142 -19.64 24.07 12.52
N ASP A 143 -18.53 24.43 13.18
CA ASP A 143 -18.37 25.72 13.86
C ASP A 143 -17.83 26.80 12.90
N ALA A 144 -17.80 28.05 13.37
CA ALA A 144 -17.29 29.18 12.59
C ALA A 144 -15.79 29.05 12.24
N SER A 145 -15.06 28.18 12.93
CA SER A 145 -13.65 27.89 12.67
C SER A 145 -13.47 26.79 11.62
N GLY A 146 -14.57 26.24 11.08
CA GLY A 146 -14.57 25.21 10.05
C GLY A 146 -14.30 23.79 10.57
N ASN A 147 -14.52 23.53 11.86
CA ASN A 147 -14.42 22.20 12.43
C ASN A 147 -15.81 21.60 12.65
N VAL A 148 -15.97 20.30 12.37
CA VAL A 148 -17.21 19.58 12.67
C VAL A 148 -17.38 19.52 14.18
N LYS A 149 -18.54 19.96 14.68
CA LYS A 149 -18.84 19.90 16.12
C LYS A 149 -18.85 18.44 16.57
N PRO A 150 -18.21 18.08 17.71
CA PRO A 150 -18.15 16.68 18.16
C PRO A 150 -19.52 16.00 18.24
N SER A 151 -20.55 16.73 18.69
CA SER A 151 -21.94 16.27 18.79
C SER A 151 -22.68 16.12 17.46
N ARG A 152 -22.09 16.55 16.34
CA ARG A 152 -22.68 16.52 14.99
C ARG A 152 -21.90 15.65 14.00
N SER A 153 -20.92 14.89 14.47
CA SER A 153 -20.11 13.97 13.64
C SER A 153 -20.97 12.99 12.83
N ASP A 154 -22.02 12.43 13.45
CA ASP A 154 -22.95 11.52 12.76
C ASP A 154 -23.74 12.22 11.65
N LYS A 155 -24.12 13.49 11.87
CA LYS A 155 -24.84 14.29 10.88
C LYS A 155 -23.96 14.65 9.70
N TYR A 156 -22.68 14.94 9.94
CA TYR A 156 -21.71 15.15 8.87
C TYR A 156 -21.57 13.90 7.98
N LEU A 157 -21.49 12.71 8.58
CA LEU A 157 -21.47 11.44 7.84
C LEU A 157 -22.78 11.21 7.06
N GLN A 158 -23.94 11.51 7.66
CA GLN A 158 -25.23 11.37 6.98
C GLN A 158 -25.34 12.24 5.72
N VAL A 159 -24.90 13.50 5.81
CA VAL A 159 -24.88 14.40 4.64
C VAL A 159 -23.97 13.85 3.55
N GLU A 160 -22.79 13.36 3.92
CA GLU A 160 -21.85 12.79 2.96
C GLU A 160 -22.40 11.54 2.26
N GLU A 161 -22.97 10.60 3.01
CA GLU A 161 -23.60 9.40 2.44
C GLU A 161 -24.79 9.76 1.55
N PHE A 162 -25.58 10.77 1.91
CA PHE A 162 -26.65 11.27 1.04
C PHE A 162 -26.11 11.82 -0.28
N LEU A 163 -25.06 12.65 -0.24
CA LEU A 163 -24.45 13.22 -1.45
C LEU A 163 -23.84 12.16 -2.37
N ARG A 164 -23.42 11.00 -1.83
CA ARG A 164 -22.92 9.87 -2.64
C ARG A 164 -24.00 9.12 -3.41
N LEU A 165 -25.27 9.28 -3.04
CA LEU A 165 -26.40 8.61 -3.68
C LEU A 165 -27.02 9.42 -4.83
N LEU A 166 -26.58 10.66 -5.03
CA LEU A 166 -26.97 11.54 -6.13
C LEU A 166 -26.03 11.38 -7.32
#